data_AF-A0A952FJ14-F1
#
_entry.id   AF-A0A952FJ14-F1
#
_cell.length_a   1.000
_cell.length_b   1.000
_cell.length_c   1.000
_cell.angle_alpha   90.00
_cell.angle_beta   90.00
_cell.angle_gamma   90.00
#
_symmetry.space_group_name_H-M   'P 1'
#
loop_
_entity.id
_entity.type
_entity.pdbx_description
1 polymer ?
#
loop_
_entity_poly.entity_id
_entity_poly.type
_entity_poly.pdbx_seq_one_letter_code
_entity_poly.pdbx_strand_id
1 'polypeptide(L)' 'RMQPGVVYTTFHHAETGANVVTTDYSDWATNCPEYKVTAVQVRRVNHLSDWQIGYRELREKTIQIERPQEAAE' A
#
# COMPACT_ATOMS: atom_id res chain seq x y z
N ARG A 1 11.59 -10.89 18.23
CA ARG A 1 12.51 -9.84 17.72
C ARG A 1 13.24 -10.40 16.50
N MET A 2 13.63 -9.55 15.55
CA MET A 2 14.30 -9.97 14.31
C MET A 2 15.83 -10.00 14.45
N GLN A 3 16.47 -10.84 13.65
CA GLN A 3 17.92 -10.90 13.50
C GLN A 3 18.44 -9.63 12.77
N PRO A 4 19.69 -9.22 12.99
CA PRO A 4 20.30 -8.14 12.20
C PRO A 4 20.20 -8.42 10.70
N GLY A 5 19.81 -7.40 9.92
CA GLY A 5 19.57 -7.52 8.47
C GLY A 5 18.17 -8.01 8.09
N VAL A 6 17.31 -8.37 9.06
CA VAL A 6 15.92 -8.78 8.80
C VAL A 6 14.95 -7.73 9.32
N VAL A 7 14.00 -7.33 8.47
CA VAL A 7 12.93 -6.38 8.80
C VAL A 7 11.59 -7.10 8.75
N TYR A 8 10.68 -6.72 9.65
CA TYR A 8 9.31 -7.19 9.68
C TYR A 8 8.36 -6.00 9.61
N THR A 9 7.31 -6.12 8.80
CA THR A 9 6.22 -5.14 8.68
C THR A 9 4.87 -5.86 8.59
N THR A 10 3.79 -5.10 8.78
CA THR A 10 2.40 -5.58 8.71
C THR A 10 1.61 -4.77 7.69
N PHE A 11 0.59 -5.37 7.09
CA PHE A 11 -0.24 -4.74 6.04
C PHE A 11 -1.68 -4.48 6.49
N HIS A 12 -1.96 -4.51 7.80
CA HIS A 12 -3.31 -4.37 8.35
C HIS A 12 -3.94 -2.98 8.11
N HIS A 13 -3.13 -1.94 7.97
CA HIS A 13 -3.59 -0.57 7.75
C HIS A 13 -3.29 -0.12 6.32
N ALA A 14 -4.33 0.12 5.53
CA ALA A 14 -4.21 0.48 4.11
C ALA A 14 -3.38 1.75 3.87
N GLU A 15 -3.42 2.72 4.80
CA GLU A 15 -2.67 3.98 4.73
C GLU A 15 -1.15 3.80 4.67
N THR A 16 -0.63 2.67 5.17
CA THR A 16 0.81 2.39 5.20
C THR A 16 1.35 1.96 3.84
N GLY A 17 0.51 1.40 2.96
CA GLY A 17 0.94 0.95 1.64
C GLY A 17 2.00 -0.16 1.66
N ALA A 18 1.99 -1.06 2.65
CA ALA A 18 3.06 -2.06 2.81
C ALA A 18 3.36 -2.88 1.52
N ASN A 19 2.32 -3.26 0.78
CA ASN A 19 2.46 -4.06 -0.44
C ASN A 19 3.00 -3.28 -1.65
N VAL A 20 3.15 -1.96 -1.56
CA VAL A 20 3.81 -1.14 -2.60
C VAL A 20 5.31 -1.40 -2.61
N VAL A 21 5.86 -1.83 -1.47
CA VAL A 21 7.27 -2.17 -1.33
C VAL A 21 7.57 -3.56 -1.89
N THR A 22 6.58 -4.47 -1.85
CA THR A 22 6.71 -5.83 -2.39
C THR A 22 7.00 -5.82 -3.90
N THR A 23 7.68 -6.86 -4.37
CA THR A 23 7.99 -7.07 -5.79
C THR A 23 6.87 -7.80 -6.54
N ASP A 24 7.01 -7.89 -7.86
CA ASP A 24 6.19 -8.69 -8.77
C ASP A 24 6.61 -10.17 -8.85
N TYR A 25 7.72 -10.57 -8.19
CA TYR A 25 8.15 -11.96 -8.13
C TYR A 25 7.11 -12.90 -7.51
N SER A 26 7.00 -14.09 -8.09
CA SER A 26 6.03 -15.10 -7.71
C SER A 26 6.57 -16.52 -7.91
N ASP A 27 5.95 -17.48 -7.23
CA ASP A 27 6.19 -18.90 -7.43
C ASP A 27 5.76 -19.34 -8.85
N TRP A 28 6.60 -20.14 -9.50
CA TRP A 28 6.41 -20.55 -10.90
C TRP A 28 5.18 -21.45 -11.12
N ALA A 29 4.75 -22.21 -10.10
CA ALA A 29 3.68 -23.19 -10.25
C ALA A 29 2.30 -22.57 -10.01
N THR A 30 2.21 -21.66 -9.03
CA THR A 30 0.92 -21.13 -8.54
C THR A 30 0.75 -19.63 -8.74
N ASN A 31 1.81 -18.93 -9.19
CA ASN A 31 1.89 -17.48 -9.16
C ASN A 31 1.64 -16.86 -7.77
N CYS A 32 1.88 -17.62 -6.69
CA CYS A 32 1.81 -17.09 -5.34
C CYS A 32 2.89 -16.01 -5.16
N PRO A 33 2.53 -14.75 -4.83
CA PRO A 33 3.48 -13.64 -4.76
C PRO A 33 4.46 -13.74 -3.59
N GLU A 34 5.67 -13.24 -3.78
CA GLU A 34 6.74 -13.24 -2.79
C GLU A 34 6.58 -12.13 -1.74
N TYR A 35 5.65 -12.30 -0.79
CA TYR A 35 5.43 -11.33 0.29
C TYR A 35 6.46 -11.35 1.42
N LYS A 36 7.30 -12.38 1.49
CA LYS A 36 8.17 -12.63 2.65
C LYS A 36 9.61 -12.17 2.42
N VAL A 37 10.00 -11.92 1.18
CA VAL A 37 11.36 -11.54 0.81
C VAL A 37 11.29 -10.37 -0.17
N THR A 38 11.88 -9.26 0.23
CA THR A 38 12.02 -8.07 -0.60
C THR A 38 13.26 -7.34 -0.14
N ALA A 39 14.16 -6.99 -1.06
CA ALA A 39 15.33 -6.21 -0.74
C ALA A 39 14.90 -4.75 -0.49
N VAL A 40 15.20 -4.22 0.71
CA VAL A 40 14.77 -2.86 1.13
C VAL A 40 15.92 -2.06 1.71
N GLN A 41 15.81 -0.73 1.63
CA GLN A 41 16.66 0.20 2.36
C GLN A 41 15.82 0.97 3.39
N VAL A 42 16.21 0.92 4.66
CA VAL A 42 15.51 1.60 5.74
C VAL A 42 16.27 2.87 6.13
N ARG A 43 15.59 4.01 6.13
CA ARG A 43 16.10 5.30 6.60
C ARG A 43 15.09 6.02 7.47
N ARG A 44 15.56 6.87 8.37
CA ARG A 44 14.68 7.77 9.15
C ARG A 44 14.11 8.86 8.24
N VAL A 45 12.83 9.14 8.38
CA VAL A 45 12.08 10.18 7.65
C VAL A 45 11.10 10.86 8.60
N ASN A 46 10.63 12.06 8.23
CA ASN A 46 9.71 12.88 9.02
C ASN A 46 8.44 13.31 8.24
N HIS A 47 8.24 12.77 7.03
CA HIS A 47 7.09 13.07 6.17
C HIS A 47 6.53 11.79 5.54
N LEU A 48 5.32 11.88 4.99
CA LEU A 48 4.69 10.80 4.21
C LEU A 48 5.38 10.65 2.85
N SER A 49 5.30 9.46 2.25
CA SER A 49 5.79 9.24 0.90
C SER A 49 4.86 9.84 -0.16
N ASP A 50 5.41 10.15 -1.33
CA ASP A 50 4.61 10.65 -2.46
C ASP A 50 3.48 9.69 -2.83
N TRP A 51 3.74 8.38 -2.77
CA TRP A 51 2.72 7.36 -2.98
C TRP A 51 1.58 7.45 -1.97
N GLN A 52 1.88 7.63 -0.68
CA GLN A 52 0.86 7.76 0.37
C GLN A 52 0.00 9.01 0.18
N ILE A 53 0.62 10.12 -0.23
CA ILE A 53 -0.08 11.37 -0.54
C ILE A 53 -1.04 11.14 -1.72
N GLY A 54 -0.54 10.61 -2.84
CA GLY A 54 -1.35 10.32 -4.01
C GLY A 54 -2.48 9.32 -3.74
N TYR A 55 -2.22 8.29 -2.94
CA TYR A 55 -3.24 7.31 -2.54
C TYR A 55 -4.36 7.97 -1.71
N ARG A 56 -4.03 8.89 -0.80
CA ARG A 56 -5.02 9.64 -0.02
C ARG A 56 -5.90 10.50 -0.91
N GLU A 57 -5.29 11.28 -1.80
CA GLU A 57 -6.02 12.16 -2.73
C GLU A 57 -6.94 11.35 -3.66
N LEU A 58 -6.45 10.22 -4.17
CA LEU A 58 -7.25 9.32 -5.00
C LEU A 58 -8.46 8.80 -4.22
N ARG A 59 -8.22 8.30 -2.99
CA ARG A 59 -9.28 7.77 -2.13
C ARG A 59 -10.34 8.83 -1.82
N GLU A 60 -9.94 10.06 -1.53
CA GLU A 60 -10.88 11.16 -1.27
C GLU A 60 -11.78 11.44 -2.47
N LYS A 61 -11.24 11.39 -3.69
CA LYS A 61 -11.98 11.63 -4.93
C LYS A 61 -12.92 10.47 -5.28
N THR A 62 -12.52 9.22 -5.04
CA THR A 62 -13.27 8.04 -5.50
C THR A 62 -14.38 7.59 -4.55
N ILE A 63 -14.33 7.98 -3.27
CA ILE A 63 -15.39 7.64 -2.30
C ILE A 63 -16.58 8.62 -2.36
N GLN A 64 -16.49 9.70 -3.13
CA GLN A 64 -17.60 10.63 -3.31
C GLN A 64 -18.64 10.01 -4.25
N ILE A 65 -19.84 9.80 -3.73
CA ILE A 65 -20.98 9.37 -4.54
C ILE A 65 -21.82 10.62 -4.80
N GLU A 66 -21.93 11.02 -6.06
CA GLU A 66 -22.91 12.03 -6.45
C GLU A 66 -24.30 11.47 -6.17
N ARG A 67 -25.05 12.13 -5.28
CA ARG A 67 -26.46 11.80 -5.09
C ARG A 67 -27.19 12.15 -6.38
N PRO A 68 -28.05 11.27 -6.92
CA PRO A 68 -28.95 11.65 -8.00
C PRO A 68 -29.67 12.92 -7.58
N GLN A 69 -29.63 13.96 -8.42
CA GLN A 69 -30.55 15.08 -8.26
C GLN A 69 -31.95 14.45 -8.26
N GLU A 70 -32.67 14.55 -7.14
CA GLU A 70 -34.07 14.17 -7.07
C GLU A 70 -34.73 14.74 -8.31
N ALA A 71 -35.29 13.84 -9.14
CA ALA A 71 -35.95 14.20 -10.38
C ALA A 71 -36.86 15.40 -10.10
N ALA A 72 -36.45 16.56 -10.60
CA ALA A 72 -37.23 17.78 -10.48
C ALA A 72 -38.51 17.55 -11.26
N GLU A 73 -39.61 17.42 -10.50
CA GLU A 73 -41.04 17.43 -10.88
C GLU A 73 -41.50 16.57 -12.07
#